data_AF-A0A438JA76-F1
#
_entry.id   AF-A0A438JA76-F1
#
_cell.length_a   1.000
_cell.length_b   1.000
_cell.length_c   1.000
_cell.angle_alpha   90.00
_cell.angle_beta   90.00
_cell.angle_gamma   90.00
#
_symmetry.space_group_name_H-M   'P 1'
#
loop_
_entity.id
_entity.type
_entity.pdbx_description
1 polymer ?
#
loop_
_entity_poly.entity_id
_entity_poly.type
_entity_poly.pdbx_seq_one_letter_code
_entity_poly.pdbx_strand_id
1 'polypeptide(L)'
;MQLKEELTLIQCGNRSISNFLHVVKALADEIAIIDHPIFYDDLTFYVLNGLGHDFHEMAVPIRAWEKSLVFEELQRPLSGS
;
A
#
# COMPACT_ATOMS: atom_id res chain seq x y z
N MET A 1 8.67 -10.51 19.80
CA MET A 1 7.19 -10.57 19.74
C MET A 1 6.85 -11.26 18.45
N GLN A 2 6.36 -12.51 18.47
CA GLN A 2 6.20 -13.33 17.26
C GLN A 2 5.24 -12.69 16.23
N LEU A 3 4.15 -12.06 16.68
CA LEU A 3 3.17 -11.42 15.79
C LEU A 3 3.75 -10.28 14.94
N LYS A 4 4.67 -9.48 15.50
CA LYS A 4 5.31 -8.38 14.77
C LYS A 4 6.28 -8.91 13.71
N GLU A 5 6.96 -10.01 14.00
CA GLU A 5 7.79 -10.72 13.03
C GLU A 5 6.94 -11.32 11.91
N GLU A 6 5.80 -11.94 12.23
CA GLU A 6 4.85 -12.43 11.22
C GLU A 6 4.32 -11.31 10.32
N LEU A 7 4.01 -10.14 10.89
CA LEU A 7 3.56 -8.98 10.13
C LEU A 7 4.62 -8.46 9.15
N THR A 8 5.91 -8.52 9.51
CA THR A 8 7.00 -8.16 8.58
C THR A 8 7.23 -9.18 7.47
N LEU A 9 6.93 -10.46 7.74
CA LEU A 9 7.21 -11.56 6.82
C LEU A 9 6.01 -11.93 5.94
N ILE A 10 4.82 -11.39 6.24
CA ILE A 10 3.61 -11.69 5.48
C ILE A 10 3.71 -11.17 4.04
N GLN A 11 3.46 -12.07 3.10
CA GLN A 11 3.38 -11.75 1.67
C GLN A 11 2.01 -12.10 1.13
N CYS A 12 1.51 -11.31 0.17
CA CYS A 12 0.26 -11.54 -0.54
C CYS A 12 0.32 -12.87 -1.30
N GLY A 13 1.42 -13.11 -2.02
CA GLY A 13 1.62 -14.32 -2.82
C GLY A 13 0.45 -14.52 -3.79
N ASN A 14 -0.12 -15.72 -3.82
CA ASN A 14 -1.27 -16.03 -4.69
C ASN A 14 -2.64 -15.70 -4.05
N ARG A 15 -2.67 -15.06 -2.88
CA ARG A 15 -3.93 -14.68 -2.22
C ARG A 15 -4.53 -13.45 -2.92
N SER A 16 -5.86 -13.30 -2.84
CA SER A 16 -6.48 -12.04 -3.24
C SER A 16 -6.02 -10.91 -2.30
N ILE A 17 -5.92 -9.68 -2.84
CA ILE A 17 -5.57 -8.49 -2.05
C ILE A 17 -6.50 -8.33 -0.85
N SER A 18 -7.80 -8.57 -1.03
CA SER A 18 -8.79 -8.52 0.07
C SER A 18 -8.45 -9.50 1.19
N ASN A 19 -8.14 -10.76 0.86
CA ASN A 19 -7.75 -11.75 1.87
C ASN A 19 -6.42 -11.38 2.54
N PHE A 20 -5.45 -10.86 1.79
CA PHE A 20 -4.19 -10.38 2.35
C PHE A 20 -4.40 -9.24 3.36
N LEU A 21 -5.17 -8.22 2.99
CA LEU A 21 -5.49 -7.09 3.87
C LEU A 21 -6.24 -7.54 5.12
N HIS A 22 -7.14 -8.52 5.00
CA HIS A 22 -7.87 -9.05 6.16
C HIS A 22 -6.91 -9.70 7.17
N VAL A 23 -5.93 -10.48 6.70
CA VAL A 23 -4.93 -11.12 7.58
C VAL A 23 -4.02 -10.08 8.23
N VAL A 24 -3.55 -9.09 7.47
CA VAL A 24 -2.73 -7.99 8.01
C VAL A 24 -3.49 -7.21 9.09
N LYS A 25 -4.77 -6.93 8.87
CA LYS A 25 -5.63 -6.27 9.87
C LYS A 25 -5.81 -7.14 11.13
N ALA A 26 -6.07 -8.43 10.98
CA ALA A 26 -6.23 -9.34 12.11
C ALA A 26 -4.97 -9.38 12.99
N LEU A 27 -3.78 -9.46 12.37
CA LEU A 27 -2.50 -9.39 13.08
C LEU A 27 -2.30 -8.05 13.80
N ALA A 28 -2.65 -6.92 13.16
CA ALA A 28 -2.57 -5.60 13.78
C ALA A 28 -3.52 -5.46 14.98
N ASP A 29 -4.75 -5.99 14.87
CA ASP A 29 -5.74 -6.00 15.95
C ASP A 29 -5.24 -6.85 17.14
N GLU A 30 -4.66 -8.02 16.89
CA GLU A 30 -4.05 -8.87 17.94
C GLU A 30 -2.87 -8.19 18.65
N ILE A 31 -2.05 -7.48 17.89
CA ILE A 31 -0.93 -6.70 18.44
C ILE A 31 -1.45 -5.50 19.26
N ALA A 32 -2.56 -4.89 18.86
CA ALA A 32 -3.21 -3.83 19.62
C ALA A 32 -3.82 -4.34 20.95
N ILE A 33 -4.30 -5.59 21.00
CA ILE A 33 -4.85 -6.21 22.22
C ILE A 33 -3.80 -6.32 23.33
N ILE A 34 -2.52 -6.52 22.98
CA ILE A 34 -1.41 -6.58 23.95
C ILE A 34 -0.78 -5.21 24.26
N ASP A 35 -1.55 -4.13 24.04
CA ASP A 35 -1.17 -2.73 24.30
C ASP A 35 0.05 -2.26 23.49
N HIS A 36 0.21 -2.81 22.28
CA HIS A 36 1.28 -2.44 21.36
C HIS A 36 0.75 -2.00 19.98
N PRO A 37 -0.21 -1.07 19.91
CA PRO A 37 -0.87 -0.72 18.65
C PRO A 37 0.12 -0.30 17.56
N ILE A 38 -0.15 -0.74 16.34
CA ILE A 38 0.63 -0.38 15.16
C ILE A 38 0.02 0.87 14.56
N PHE A 39 0.85 1.88 14.29
CA PHE A 39 0.40 3.09 13.62
C PHE A 39 -0.03 2.79 12.18
N TYR A 40 -1.01 3.54 11.68
CA TYR A 40 -1.49 3.37 10.31
C TYR A 40 -0.39 3.55 9.26
N ASP A 41 0.57 4.44 9.50
CA ASP A 41 1.70 4.67 8.60
C ASP A 41 2.60 3.42 8.51
N ASP A 42 2.91 2.82 9.66
CA ASP A 42 3.68 1.56 9.73
C ASP A 42 2.90 0.40 9.10
N LEU A 43 1.60 0.33 9.34
CA LEU A 43 0.71 -0.68 8.76
C LEU A 43 0.67 -0.58 7.23
N THR A 44 0.65 0.64 6.70
CA THR A 44 0.71 0.91 5.25
C THR A 44 2.03 0.39 4.68
N PHE A 45 3.14 0.60 5.38
CA PHE A 45 4.43 0.06 4.97
C PHE A 45 4.44 -1.47 4.92
N TYR A 46 3.88 -2.15 5.93
CA TYR A 46 3.79 -3.63 5.93
C TYR A 46 2.89 -4.16 4.80
N VAL A 47 1.77 -3.50 4.53
CA VAL A 47 0.89 -3.84 3.40
C VAL A 47 1.63 -3.71 2.07
N LEU A 48 2.29 -2.57 1.84
CA LEU A 48 3.02 -2.30 0.59
C LEU A 48 4.17 -3.28 0.38
N ASN A 49 4.91 -3.61 1.45
CA ASN A 49 6.00 -4.57 1.39
C ASN A 49 5.50 -5.99 1.08
N GLY A 50 4.34 -6.39 1.62
CA GLY A 50 3.75 -7.70 1.41
C GLY A 50 3.04 -7.87 0.06
N LEU A 51 2.59 -6.80 -0.59
CA LEU A 51 1.92 -6.88 -1.91
C LEU A 51 2.86 -7.23 -3.06
N GLY A 52 4.17 -7.01 -2.93
CA GLY A 52 5.17 -7.43 -3.91
C GLY A 52 4.92 -6.90 -5.32
N HIS A 53 5.11 -7.75 -6.34
CA HIS A 53 5.04 -7.37 -7.76
C HIS A 53 3.63 -6.95 -8.20
N ASP A 54 2.57 -7.48 -7.60
CA ASP A 54 1.19 -7.16 -7.97
C ASP A 54 0.85 -5.67 -7.70
N PHE A 55 1.39 -5.09 -6.62
CA PHE A 55 1.28 -3.65 -6.39
C PHE A 55 2.09 -2.84 -7.41
N HIS A 56 3.26 -3.33 -7.80
CA HIS A 56 4.06 -2.66 -8.81
C HIS A 56 3.30 -2.57 -10.15
N GLU A 57 2.64 -3.65 -10.56
CA GLU A 57 1.82 -3.68 -11.78
C GLU A 57 0.63 -2.72 -11.73
N MET A 58 -0.02 -2.54 -10.58
CA MET A 58 -1.11 -1.56 -10.43
C MET A 58 -0.60 -0.11 -10.34
N ALA A 59 0.56 0.09 -9.71
CA ALA A 59 1.13 1.42 -9.51
C ALA A 59 1.75 2.01 -10.78
N VAL A 60 2.17 1.16 -11.74
CA VAL A 60 2.73 1.62 -13.02
C VAL A 60 1.70 2.40 -13.86
N PRO A 61 0.49 1.87 -14.14
CA PRO A 61 -0.57 2.61 -14.83
C PRO A 61 -0.99 3.89 -14.11
N ILE A 62 -1.08 3.87 -12.78
CA ILE A 62 -1.47 5.05 -11.98
C ILE A 62 -0.42 6.17 -12.13
N ARG A 63 0.87 5.85 -11.98
CA ARG A 63 1.94 6.83 -12.20
C ARG A 63 2.00 7.32 -13.65
N ALA A 64 1.70 6.45 -14.62
CA ALA A 64 1.63 6.84 -16.02
C ALA A 64 0.47 7.82 -16.26
N TRP A 65 -0.68 7.60 -15.63
CA TRP A 65 -1.82 8.50 -15.66
C TRP A 65 -1.53 9.84 -14.98
N GLU A 66 -0.95 9.85 -13.78
CA GLU A 66 -0.55 11.09 -13.10
C GLU A 66 0.46 11.90 -13.92
N LYS A 67 1.45 11.24 -14.54
CA LYS A 67 2.37 11.93 -15.45
C LYS A 67 1.67 12.50 -16.67
N SER A 68 0.70 11.76 -17.24
CA SER A 68 -0.09 12.24 -18.36
C SER A 68 -0.96 13.43 -17.97
N LEU A 69 -1.57 13.40 -16.79
CA LEU A 69 -2.38 14.48 -16.24
C LEU A 69 -1.51 15.73 -16.01
N VAL A 70 -0.35 15.57 -15.35
CA VAL A 70 0.62 16.65 -15.18
C VAL A 70 1.12 17.19 -16.53
N PHE A 71 1.31 16.34 -17.54
CA PHE A 71 1.70 16.78 -18.88
C PHE A 71 0.59 17.58 -19.59
N GLU A 72 -0.68 17.15 -19.48
CA GLU A 72 -1.82 17.92 -19.99
C GLU A 72 -1.99 19.26 -19.25
N GLU A 73 -1.80 19.29 -17.94
CA GLU A 73 -1.83 20.51 -17.14
C GLU A 73 -0.70 21.49 -17.55
N LEU A 74 0.49 20.98 -17.83
CA LEU A 74 1.66 21.76 -18.27
C LEU A 74 1.57 22.21 -19.74
N GLN A 75 0.84 21.49 -20.58
CA GLN A 75 0.59 21.89 -21.98
C GLN A 75 -0.49 22.96 -22.12
N ARG A 76 -1.19 23.32 -21.04
CA ARG A 76 -2.14 24.44 -21.06
C ARG A 76 -1.35 25.73 -21.32
N PRO A 77 -1.44 26.34 -22.51
CA PRO A 77 -0.79 27.61 -22.73
C PRO A 77 -1.47 28.58 -21.78
N LEU A 78 -0.68 29.32 -20.99
CA LEU A 78 -1.13 30.61 -20.48
C LEU A 78 -1.30 31.52 -21.71
N SER A 79 -2.34 31.30 -22.51
CA SER A 79 -2.81 32.29 -23.47
C SER A 79 -3.45 33.38 -22.64
N GLY A 80 -2.61 34.30 -22.18
CA GLY A 80 -3.08 35.59 -21.71
C GLY A 80 -3.83 36.27 -22.84
N SER A 81 -5.07 36.66 -22.56
CA SER A 81 -5.76 37.88 -23.00
C SER A 81 -7.11 37.92 -22.31
#